data_AF-A0A0Q9KAT7-F1
#
_entry.id   AF-A0A0Q9KAT7-F1
#
_cell.length_a   1.000
_cell.length_b   1.000
_cell.length_c   1.000
_cell.angle_alpha   90.00
_cell.angle_beta   90.00
_cell.angle_gamma   90.00
#
_symmetry.space_group_name_H-M   'P 1'
#
loop_
_entity.id
_entity.type
_entity.pdbx_description
1 polymer ?
#
loop_
_entity_poly.entity_id
_entity_poly.type
_entity_poly.pdbx_seq_one_letter_code
_entity_poly.pdbx_strand_id
1 'polypeptide(L)'
;MRAVYAESINPQDPLAGLVVGERPAPVAPEGWATVTVKAAALNHHDVWSLRGQGLGADALPMILGCDAAGIDEDGNEVVVHAVINDPAFTGADETTDPRRSLLSERYQGTFADTVVVPRRNLVPKPEGLSMVEAACLPTAWLTAYRMLFVRGAMRPGESVLVQGVGGGVSTALITLARAAGLRVYASSRSEAKRARALELGAHEVFATGERLPVKVDAVMETVGQATWTHSIRALRPGGRIVIAGTTSGPKPDDAELTRIFFLQLSVIGSTMGTRDELDSLVQMLHSTGTRPLVHAELPLDQARDGFAQMIDGDHVGKIVFTL
;
A
#
# COMPACT_ATOMS: atom_id res chain seq x y z
N MET A 1 25.41 7.17 -6.50
CA MET A 1 24.02 7.47 -6.91
C MET A 1 23.31 8.06 -5.73
N ARG A 2 22.47 9.07 -5.96
CA ARG A 2 21.67 9.68 -4.92
C ARG A 2 20.66 8.65 -4.40
N ALA A 3 20.48 8.62 -3.09
CA ALA A 3 19.56 7.72 -2.43
C ALA A 3 19.08 8.27 -1.07
N VAL A 4 17.94 7.75 -0.62
CA VAL A 4 17.40 7.93 0.72
C VAL A 4 17.46 6.58 1.43
N TYR A 5 18.18 6.52 2.54
CA TYR A 5 18.47 5.26 3.21
C TYR A 5 18.37 5.38 4.73
N ALA A 6 18.07 4.26 5.38
CA ALA A 6 18.24 4.10 6.81
C ALA A 6 19.72 3.83 7.11
N GLU A 7 20.35 4.73 7.86
CA GLU A 7 21.71 4.54 8.39
C GLU A 7 21.69 3.94 9.80
N SER A 8 20.66 4.25 10.57
CA SER A 8 20.39 3.67 11.88
C SER A 8 18.90 3.45 12.07
N ILE A 9 18.53 2.64 13.06
CA ILE A 9 17.16 2.40 13.47
C ILE A 9 16.90 3.13 14.79
N ASN A 10 15.77 3.83 14.85
CA ASN A 10 15.32 4.48 16.07
C ASN A 10 13.78 4.36 16.18
N PRO A 11 13.27 3.49 17.08
CA PRO A 11 11.83 3.28 17.24
C PRO A 11 11.05 4.52 17.68
N GLN A 12 11.67 5.45 18.40
CA GLN A 12 11.03 6.65 18.95
C GLN A 12 11.15 7.86 18.03
N ASP A 13 12.28 8.01 17.34
CA ASP A 13 12.56 9.08 16.39
C ASP A 13 13.06 8.50 15.06
N PRO A 14 12.17 7.96 14.21
CA PRO A 14 12.57 7.31 12.96
C PRO A 14 13.34 8.25 12.01
N LEU A 15 13.13 9.57 12.09
CA LEU A 15 13.85 10.52 11.23
C LEU A 15 15.32 10.68 11.60
N ALA A 16 15.72 10.34 12.82
CA ALA A 16 17.12 10.40 13.24
C ALA A 16 18.02 9.42 12.45
N GLY A 17 17.44 8.33 11.95
CA GLY A 17 18.15 7.33 11.14
C GLY A 17 18.07 7.54 9.64
N LEU A 18 17.28 8.51 9.16
CA LEU A 18 17.04 8.77 7.75
C LEU A 18 18.11 9.69 7.16
N VAL A 19 18.77 9.24 6.10
CA VAL A 19 19.82 10.01 5.40
C VAL A 19 19.47 10.14 3.93
N VAL A 20 19.64 11.36 3.40
CA VAL A 20 19.66 11.66 1.97
C VAL A 20 21.13 11.86 1.58
N GLY A 21 21.64 11.05 0.66
CA GLY A 21 23.06 11.10 0.30
C GLY A 21 23.45 10.15 -0.83
N GLU A 22 24.75 9.95 -0.99
CA GLU A 22 25.31 9.09 -2.04
C GLU A 22 25.48 7.64 -1.56
N ARG A 23 25.11 6.69 -2.41
CA ARG A 23 25.33 5.24 -2.24
C ARG A 23 26.02 4.66 -3.48
N PRO A 24 26.77 3.54 -3.35
CA PRO A 24 27.29 2.83 -4.51
C PRO A 24 26.16 2.45 -5.47
N ALA A 25 26.39 2.57 -6.77
CA ALA A 25 25.44 2.08 -7.77
C ALA A 25 25.32 0.54 -7.64
N PRO A 26 24.11 -0.02 -7.72
CA PRO A 26 23.90 -1.46 -7.62
C PRO A 26 24.45 -2.15 -8.87
N VAL A 27 24.90 -3.40 -8.71
CA VAL A 27 25.27 -4.27 -9.82
C VAL A 27 24.16 -5.30 -9.99
N ALA A 28 23.53 -5.35 -11.16
CA ALA A 28 22.49 -6.31 -11.46
C ALA A 28 23.05 -7.74 -11.55
N PRO A 29 22.58 -8.69 -10.72
CA PRO A 29 22.87 -10.10 -10.90
C PRO A 29 22.26 -10.63 -12.21
N GLU A 30 22.68 -11.83 -12.63
CA GLU A 30 22.03 -12.52 -13.74
C GLU A 30 20.52 -12.72 -13.48
N GLY A 31 19.69 -12.44 -14.48
CA GLY A 31 18.22 -12.51 -14.38
C GLY A 31 17.56 -11.29 -13.73
N TRP A 32 18.34 -10.28 -13.34
CA TRP A 32 17.85 -9.01 -12.81
C TRP A 32 17.99 -7.91 -13.87
N ALA A 33 17.33 -6.78 -13.63
CA ALA A 33 17.37 -5.59 -14.47
C ALA A 33 17.57 -4.34 -13.61
N THR A 34 18.27 -3.38 -14.18
CA THR A 34 18.41 -2.03 -13.64
C THR A 34 17.27 -1.15 -14.14
N VAL A 35 16.63 -0.41 -13.24
CA VAL A 35 15.62 0.59 -13.59
C VAL A 35 16.12 1.96 -13.20
N THR A 36 16.13 2.89 -14.14
CA THR A 36 16.32 4.32 -13.87
C THR A 36 15.01 4.84 -13.30
N VAL A 37 14.98 5.14 -12.01
CA VAL A 37 13.76 5.55 -11.31
C VAL A 37 13.39 6.97 -11.72
N LYS A 38 12.11 7.20 -12.02
CA LYS A 38 11.57 8.52 -12.35
C LYS A 38 10.64 9.05 -11.26
N ALA A 39 9.91 8.14 -10.61
CA ALA A 39 9.12 8.44 -9.44
C ALA A 39 9.11 7.25 -8.49
N ALA A 40 9.09 7.51 -7.19
CA ALA A 40 8.98 6.50 -6.15
C ALA A 40 8.04 6.96 -5.04
N ALA A 41 7.19 6.08 -4.52
CA ALA A 41 6.13 6.50 -3.58
C ALA A 41 6.38 6.03 -2.15
N LEU A 42 6.10 6.92 -1.20
CA LEU A 42 6.27 6.66 0.23
C LEU A 42 5.15 5.77 0.79
N ASN A 43 5.51 4.81 1.64
CA ASN A 43 4.59 3.92 2.35
C ASN A 43 4.88 3.91 3.86
N HIS A 44 3.88 3.49 4.65
CA HIS A 44 4.06 3.33 6.09
C HIS A 44 5.14 2.29 6.43
N HIS A 45 5.35 1.32 5.52
CA HIS A 45 6.46 0.36 5.62
C HIS A 45 7.81 1.06 5.79
N ASP A 46 8.08 2.13 5.04
CA ASP A 46 9.36 2.84 5.10
C ASP A 46 9.60 3.49 6.47
N VAL A 47 8.53 4.05 7.07
CA VAL A 47 8.57 4.59 8.44
C VAL A 47 8.74 3.47 9.46
N TRP A 48 8.11 2.31 9.26
CA TRP A 48 8.25 1.15 10.14
C TRP A 48 9.64 0.54 10.09
N SER A 49 10.28 0.50 8.92
CA SER A 49 11.66 0.07 8.74
C SER A 49 12.63 0.95 9.56
N LEU A 50 12.47 2.27 9.55
CA LEU A 50 13.23 3.18 10.42
C LEU A 50 13.01 2.94 11.92
N ARG A 51 11.87 2.34 12.29
CA ARG A 51 11.56 1.93 13.67
C ARG A 51 12.01 0.49 13.99
N GLY A 52 12.66 -0.20 13.07
CA GLY A 52 13.15 -1.57 13.26
C GLY A 52 12.10 -2.66 13.10
N GLN A 53 10.97 -2.36 12.45
CA GLN A 53 9.95 -3.35 12.10
C GLN A 53 10.15 -3.79 10.66
N GLY A 54 10.48 -5.07 10.46
CA GLY A 54 10.77 -5.64 9.13
C GLY A 54 12.21 -5.43 8.64
N LEU A 55 12.92 -4.43 9.18
CA LEU A 55 14.33 -4.16 8.89
C LEU A 55 15.19 -4.33 10.15
N GLY A 56 16.17 -5.23 10.10
CA GLY A 56 17.15 -5.45 11.16
C GLY A 56 18.37 -4.53 11.04
N ALA A 57 19.04 -4.26 12.17
CA ALA A 57 20.24 -3.40 12.20
C ALA A 57 21.43 -3.99 11.41
N ASP A 58 21.45 -5.31 11.22
CA ASP A 58 22.43 -6.07 10.44
C ASP A 58 22.29 -5.86 8.93
N ALA A 59 21.14 -5.36 8.46
CA ALA A 59 20.88 -5.04 7.06
C ALA A 59 21.21 -3.58 6.68
N LEU A 60 21.68 -2.77 7.64
CA LEU A 60 21.99 -1.36 7.43
C LEU A 60 23.40 -1.16 6.85
N PRO A 61 23.63 -0.09 6.07
CA PRO A 61 22.64 0.88 5.57
C PRO A 61 21.76 0.31 4.46
N MET A 62 20.46 0.62 4.52
CA MET A 62 19.42 0.13 3.60
C MET A 62 18.72 1.29 2.89
N ILE A 63 18.80 1.32 1.55
CA ILE A 63 17.98 2.23 0.73
C ILE A 63 16.51 1.86 0.93
N LEU A 64 15.68 2.86 1.24
CA LEU A 64 14.26 2.68 1.53
C LEU A 64 13.40 2.71 0.25
N GLY A 65 12.11 2.39 0.39
CA GLY A 65 11.11 2.51 -0.68
C GLY A 65 10.78 1.19 -1.36
N CYS A 66 9.49 0.85 -1.43
CA CYS A 66 8.97 -0.32 -2.16
C CYS A 66 8.34 0.00 -3.52
N ASP A 67 8.07 1.27 -3.81
CA ASP A 67 7.25 1.69 -4.93
C ASP A 67 8.10 2.48 -5.93
N ALA A 68 8.14 2.07 -7.20
CA ALA A 68 8.77 2.86 -8.27
C ALA A 68 8.07 2.72 -9.62
N ALA A 69 8.21 3.77 -10.42
CA ALA A 69 8.05 3.75 -11.86
C ALA A 69 9.27 4.41 -12.52
N GLY A 70 9.68 3.88 -13.66
CA GLY A 70 10.93 4.30 -14.30
C GLY A 70 11.13 3.72 -15.69
N ILE A 71 12.38 3.76 -16.14
CA ILE A 71 12.81 3.27 -17.45
C ILE A 71 13.74 2.07 -17.24
N ASP A 72 13.45 0.93 -17.87
CA ASP A 72 14.32 -0.25 -17.85
C ASP A 72 15.53 -0.11 -18.79
N GLU A 73 16.39 -1.12 -18.83
CA GLU A 73 17.62 -1.14 -19.64
C GLU A 73 17.36 -1.13 -21.15
N ASP A 74 16.15 -1.52 -21.56
CA ASP A 74 15.72 -1.58 -22.96
C ASP A 74 14.97 -0.29 -23.39
N GLY A 75 14.81 0.66 -22.47
CA GLY A 75 14.14 1.94 -22.71
C GLY A 75 12.62 1.92 -22.50
N ASN A 76 12.06 0.85 -21.94
CA ASN A 76 10.62 0.73 -21.70
C ASN A 76 10.21 1.42 -20.40
N GLU A 77 9.02 2.01 -20.39
CA GLU A 77 8.41 2.51 -19.16
C GLU A 77 7.81 1.37 -18.34
N VAL A 78 8.24 1.25 -17.08
CA VAL A 78 7.89 0.12 -16.21
C VAL A 78 7.46 0.58 -14.82
N VAL A 79 6.65 -0.26 -14.18
CA VAL A 79 6.24 -0.20 -12.78
C VAL A 79 6.92 -1.36 -12.05
N VAL A 80 7.53 -1.06 -10.89
CA VAL A 80 8.31 -2.03 -10.12
C VAL A 80 7.43 -2.74 -9.10
N HIS A 81 7.29 -4.05 -9.21
CA HIS A 81 6.64 -4.89 -8.20
C HIS A 81 7.63 -5.20 -7.06
N ALA A 82 7.21 -4.95 -5.82
CA ALA A 82 8.11 -4.98 -4.67
C ALA A 82 8.36 -6.38 -4.07
N VAL A 83 7.52 -7.37 -4.38
CA VAL A 83 7.58 -8.69 -3.74
C VAL A 83 8.57 -9.58 -4.47
N ILE A 84 9.61 -10.02 -3.77
CA ILE A 84 10.63 -10.93 -4.30
C ILE A 84 10.50 -12.27 -3.57
N ASN A 85 9.89 -13.25 -4.23
CA ASN A 85 9.92 -14.64 -3.78
C ASN A 85 11.26 -15.32 -4.04
N ASP A 86 11.49 -16.40 -3.29
CA ASP A 86 12.58 -17.33 -3.53
C ASP A 86 12.45 -17.96 -4.93
N PRO A 87 13.54 -18.03 -5.72
CA PRO A 87 13.50 -18.61 -7.06
C PRO A 87 13.03 -20.06 -7.12
N ALA A 88 13.15 -20.83 -6.03
CA ALA A 88 12.67 -22.21 -5.94
C ALA A 88 11.20 -22.32 -5.49
N PHE A 89 10.54 -21.19 -5.18
CA PHE A 89 9.11 -21.20 -4.85
C PHE A 89 8.27 -21.43 -6.11
N THR A 90 7.36 -22.40 -6.05
CA THR A 90 6.52 -22.84 -7.17
C THR A 90 5.02 -22.60 -6.96
N GLY A 91 4.65 -21.96 -5.85
CA GLY A 91 3.25 -21.60 -5.59
C GLY A 91 2.78 -20.51 -6.55
N ALA A 92 1.50 -20.56 -6.93
CA ALA A 92 0.89 -19.60 -7.85
C ALA A 92 0.72 -18.18 -7.26
N ASP A 93 0.89 -18.03 -5.96
CA ASP A 93 0.77 -16.77 -5.24
C ASP A 93 2.06 -16.52 -4.45
N GLU A 94 2.95 -15.71 -5.01
CA GLU A 94 4.24 -15.37 -4.41
C GLU A 94 4.11 -14.66 -3.06
N THR A 95 2.95 -14.08 -2.75
CA THR A 95 2.69 -13.48 -1.43
C THR A 95 2.55 -14.54 -0.34
N THR A 96 2.46 -15.82 -0.70
CA THR A 96 2.40 -16.95 0.24
C THR A 96 3.74 -17.65 0.43
N ASP A 97 4.78 -17.27 -0.33
CA ASP A 97 6.13 -17.79 -0.11
C ASP A 97 6.62 -17.39 1.29
N PRO A 98 6.96 -18.35 2.17
CA PRO A 98 7.50 -18.06 3.49
C PRO A 98 8.88 -17.41 3.46
N ARG A 99 9.58 -17.48 2.32
CA ARG A 99 10.90 -16.86 2.10
C ARG A 99 10.84 -15.58 1.26
N ARG A 100 9.63 -15.09 0.95
CA ARG A 100 9.49 -13.81 0.25
C ARG A 100 10.11 -12.69 1.07
N SER A 101 10.57 -11.66 0.37
CA SER A 101 10.96 -10.38 0.94
C SER A 101 10.35 -9.26 0.13
N LEU A 102 10.17 -8.10 0.76
CA LEU A 102 9.89 -6.86 0.08
C LEU A 102 11.19 -6.11 -0.20
N LEU A 103 11.19 -5.26 -1.23
CA LEU A 103 12.21 -4.21 -1.35
C LEU A 103 12.27 -3.41 -0.05
N SER A 104 13.46 -2.95 0.33
CA SER A 104 13.77 -2.29 1.60
C SER A 104 13.77 -3.21 2.84
N GLU A 105 13.75 -4.54 2.69
CA GLU A 105 13.97 -5.50 3.78
C GLU A 105 15.29 -6.27 3.60
N ARG A 106 15.37 -7.10 2.55
CA ARG A 106 16.58 -7.86 2.19
C ARG A 106 17.33 -7.22 1.01
N TYR A 107 16.59 -6.59 0.11
CA TYR A 107 17.09 -5.98 -1.12
C TYR A 107 16.94 -4.46 -1.03
N GLN A 108 17.87 -3.74 -1.63
CA GLN A 108 17.88 -2.27 -1.63
C GLN A 108 16.61 -1.72 -2.28
N GLY A 109 16.04 -0.66 -1.70
CA GLY A 109 14.80 -0.05 -2.11
C GLY A 109 14.89 0.91 -3.30
N THR A 110 13.79 1.62 -3.52
CA THR A 110 13.49 2.42 -4.71
C THR A 110 13.75 3.92 -4.56
N PHE A 111 14.02 4.42 -3.36
CA PHE A 111 14.38 5.83 -3.16
C PHE A 111 15.83 6.09 -3.54
N ALA A 112 16.17 5.88 -4.80
CA ALA A 112 17.49 6.11 -5.38
C ALA A 112 17.39 6.34 -6.89
N ASP A 113 18.41 6.96 -7.50
CA ASP A 113 18.44 7.23 -8.96
C ASP A 113 18.22 5.94 -9.78
N THR A 114 18.68 4.79 -9.27
CA THR A 114 18.47 3.47 -9.88
C THR A 114 18.13 2.41 -8.86
N VAL A 115 17.28 1.45 -9.24
CA VAL A 115 16.97 0.23 -8.47
C VAL A 115 17.23 -1.01 -9.31
N VAL A 116 17.63 -2.11 -8.66
CA VAL A 116 17.87 -3.41 -9.30
C VAL A 116 16.87 -4.42 -8.77
N VAL A 117 16.10 -5.03 -9.67
CA VAL A 117 15.05 -6.01 -9.34
C VAL A 117 15.08 -7.21 -10.28
N PRO A 118 14.53 -8.38 -9.90
CA PRO A 118 14.39 -9.48 -10.84
C PRO A 118 13.59 -9.02 -12.08
N ARG A 119 13.95 -9.47 -13.29
CA ARG A 119 13.25 -9.03 -14.52
C ARG A 119 11.74 -9.27 -14.48
N ARG A 120 11.31 -10.36 -13.83
CA ARG A 120 9.88 -10.68 -13.66
C ARG A 120 9.09 -9.62 -12.86
N ASN A 121 9.78 -8.83 -12.03
CA ASN A 121 9.16 -7.81 -11.18
C ASN A 121 8.85 -6.52 -11.94
N LEU A 122 9.20 -6.44 -13.23
CA LEU A 122 8.84 -5.30 -14.08
C LEU A 122 7.48 -5.54 -14.72
N VAL A 123 6.55 -4.61 -14.45
CA VAL A 123 5.23 -4.57 -15.08
C VAL A 123 5.22 -3.42 -16.09
N PRO A 124 4.82 -3.63 -17.36
CA PRO A 124 4.74 -2.55 -18.32
C PRO A 124 3.82 -1.42 -17.86
N LYS A 125 4.29 -0.18 -17.94
CA LYS A 125 3.47 0.99 -17.67
C LYS A 125 2.70 1.36 -18.94
N PRO A 126 1.37 1.43 -18.93
CA PRO A 126 0.59 1.79 -20.11
C PRO A 126 0.74 3.28 -20.42
N GLU A 127 0.44 3.62 -21.66
CA GLU A 127 0.29 5.00 -22.09
C GLU A 127 -0.86 5.67 -21.32
N GLY A 128 -0.72 6.98 -21.03
CA GLY A 128 -1.73 7.79 -20.35
C GLY A 128 -1.74 7.71 -18.82
N LEU A 129 -0.89 6.87 -18.20
CA LEU A 129 -0.54 6.98 -16.78
C LEU A 129 0.75 7.79 -16.67
N SER A 130 0.86 8.72 -15.72
CA SER A 130 2.13 9.42 -15.46
C SER A 130 3.08 8.51 -14.65
N MET A 131 4.38 8.85 -14.59
CA MET A 131 5.33 8.14 -13.72
C MET A 131 4.95 8.26 -12.23
N VAL A 132 4.49 9.44 -11.81
CA VAL A 132 4.05 9.70 -10.44
C VAL A 132 2.84 8.83 -10.08
N GLU A 133 1.85 8.77 -10.96
CA GLU A 133 0.66 7.94 -10.78
C GLU A 133 1.03 6.46 -10.77
N ALA A 134 1.89 6.02 -11.69
CA ALA A 134 2.35 4.65 -11.78
C ALA A 134 3.13 4.21 -10.53
N ALA A 135 3.96 5.09 -9.96
CA ALA A 135 4.69 4.83 -8.72
C ALA A 135 3.75 4.66 -7.52
N CYS A 136 2.51 5.15 -7.56
CA CYS A 136 1.57 4.96 -6.44
C CYS A 136 1.03 3.51 -6.33
N LEU A 137 1.23 2.70 -7.37
CA LEU A 137 0.54 1.42 -7.54
C LEU A 137 1.09 0.23 -6.73
N PRO A 138 2.42 0.00 -6.66
CA PRO A 138 2.95 -1.32 -6.31
C PRO A 138 2.63 -1.83 -4.90
N THR A 139 2.51 -0.93 -3.93
CA THR A 139 2.22 -1.31 -2.55
C THR A 139 0.78 -0.99 -2.16
N ALA A 140 0.44 0.30 -2.08
CA ALA A 140 -0.82 0.72 -1.48
C ALA A 140 -2.05 0.37 -2.33
N TRP A 141 -2.00 0.66 -3.64
CA TRP A 141 -3.11 0.36 -4.53
C TRP A 141 -3.19 -1.12 -4.88
N LEU A 142 -2.06 -1.81 -5.02
CA LEU A 142 -2.04 -3.27 -5.19
C LEU A 142 -2.69 -3.97 -3.99
N THR A 143 -2.35 -3.53 -2.77
CA THR A 143 -2.99 -4.03 -1.54
C THR A 143 -4.51 -3.78 -1.59
N ALA A 144 -4.95 -2.58 -1.96
CA ALA A 144 -6.38 -2.27 -2.08
C ALA A 144 -7.09 -3.12 -3.14
N TYR A 145 -6.47 -3.32 -4.31
CA TYR A 145 -6.97 -4.16 -5.39
C TYR A 145 -7.16 -5.60 -4.92
N ARG A 146 -6.12 -6.18 -4.30
CA ARG A 146 -6.18 -7.53 -3.74
C ARG A 146 -7.23 -7.65 -2.64
N MET A 147 -7.33 -6.66 -1.75
CA MET A 147 -8.35 -6.64 -0.70
C MET A 147 -9.76 -6.68 -1.27
N LEU A 148 -10.06 -5.88 -2.30
CA LEU A 148 -11.39 -5.79 -2.90
C LEU A 148 -11.70 -7.03 -3.75
N PHE A 149 -10.86 -7.33 -4.73
CA PHE A 149 -11.25 -8.19 -5.85
C PHE A 149 -10.77 -9.63 -5.72
N VAL A 150 -9.69 -9.86 -4.97
CA VAL A 150 -9.11 -11.21 -4.81
C VAL A 150 -9.51 -11.83 -3.48
N ARG A 151 -9.16 -11.17 -2.38
CA ARG A 151 -9.41 -11.66 -1.01
C ARG A 151 -10.84 -11.38 -0.58
N GLY A 152 -11.36 -10.20 -0.92
CA GLY A 152 -12.75 -9.83 -0.71
C GLY A 152 -13.69 -10.45 -1.74
N ALA A 153 -13.21 -10.76 -2.95
CA ALA A 153 -14.04 -11.26 -4.06
C ALA A 153 -15.32 -10.43 -4.27
N MET A 154 -15.19 -9.10 -4.12
CA MET A 154 -16.31 -8.16 -4.21
C MET A 154 -16.90 -8.12 -5.61
N ARG A 155 -18.22 -7.95 -5.69
CA ARG A 155 -18.98 -7.88 -6.94
C ARG A 155 -19.72 -6.55 -7.07
N PRO A 156 -19.90 -6.02 -8.29
CA PRO A 156 -20.68 -4.81 -8.52
C PRO A 156 -22.04 -4.85 -7.81
N GLY A 157 -22.44 -3.74 -7.20
CA GLY A 157 -23.66 -3.62 -6.41
C GLY A 157 -23.51 -4.00 -4.92
N GLU A 158 -22.47 -4.72 -4.52
CA GLU A 158 -22.19 -4.98 -3.11
C GLU A 158 -21.71 -3.71 -2.39
N SER A 159 -21.90 -3.68 -1.07
CA SER A 159 -21.55 -2.58 -0.18
C SER A 159 -20.27 -2.84 0.61
N VAL A 160 -19.41 -1.82 0.71
CA VAL A 160 -18.14 -1.91 1.42
C VAL A 160 -17.97 -0.74 2.39
N LEU A 161 -17.50 -1.02 3.59
CA LEU A 161 -17.03 0.00 4.54
C LEU A 161 -15.50 0.04 4.53
N VAL A 162 -14.91 1.20 4.24
CA VAL A 162 -13.47 1.47 4.37
C VAL A 162 -13.19 2.14 5.71
N GLN A 163 -12.40 1.49 6.57
CA GLN A 163 -12.04 2.06 7.87
C GLN A 163 -10.84 3.00 7.75
N GLY A 164 -10.91 4.13 8.47
CA GLY A 164 -9.75 5.00 8.70
C GLY A 164 -9.21 5.70 7.46
N VAL A 165 -10.04 6.53 6.80
CA VAL A 165 -9.59 7.31 5.63
C VAL A 165 -8.44 8.23 5.99
N GLY A 166 -7.40 8.20 5.14
CA GLY A 166 -6.28 9.14 5.12
C GLY A 166 -5.08 8.62 4.31
N GLY A 167 -4.71 7.36 4.47
CA GLY A 167 -3.53 6.80 3.81
C GLY A 167 -3.77 6.32 2.37
N GLY A 168 -2.68 5.93 1.70
CA GLY A 168 -2.69 5.41 0.33
C GLY A 168 -3.64 4.23 0.11
N VAL A 169 -3.70 3.26 1.03
CA VAL A 169 -4.60 2.09 0.89
C VAL A 169 -6.06 2.53 0.97
N SER A 170 -6.44 3.36 1.94
CA SER A 170 -7.83 3.80 2.11
C SER A 170 -8.36 4.62 0.94
N THR A 171 -7.52 5.47 0.35
CA THR A 171 -7.89 6.28 -0.82
C THR A 171 -8.00 5.40 -2.06
N ALA A 172 -7.07 4.46 -2.26
CA ALA A 172 -7.16 3.45 -3.32
C ALA A 172 -8.42 2.58 -3.20
N LEU A 173 -8.76 2.13 -1.99
CA LEU A 173 -9.96 1.33 -1.73
C LEU A 173 -11.23 2.05 -2.15
N ILE A 174 -11.38 3.33 -1.79
CA ILE A 174 -12.55 4.12 -2.18
C ILE A 174 -12.62 4.25 -3.70
N THR A 175 -11.52 4.68 -4.33
CA THR A 175 -11.50 4.96 -5.76
C THR A 175 -11.73 3.69 -6.59
N LEU A 176 -11.03 2.59 -6.28
CA LEU A 176 -11.18 1.32 -6.99
C LEU A 176 -12.57 0.70 -6.77
N ALA A 177 -13.10 0.76 -5.54
CA ALA A 177 -14.43 0.26 -5.26
C ALA A 177 -15.51 1.04 -6.04
N ARG A 178 -15.35 2.36 -6.19
CA ARG A 178 -16.25 3.18 -7.00
C ARG A 178 -16.17 2.85 -8.48
N ALA A 179 -14.97 2.73 -9.03
CA ALA A 179 -14.78 2.32 -10.41
C ALA A 179 -15.37 0.93 -10.70
N ALA A 180 -15.37 0.03 -9.72
CA ALA A 180 -15.96 -1.30 -9.82
C ALA A 180 -17.48 -1.37 -9.54
N GLY A 181 -18.16 -0.23 -9.33
CA GLY A 181 -19.60 -0.19 -9.11
C GLY A 181 -20.04 -0.68 -7.73
N LEU A 182 -19.18 -0.60 -6.70
CA LEU A 182 -19.53 -0.92 -5.31
C LEU A 182 -20.19 0.27 -4.61
N ARG A 183 -21.05 -0.01 -3.63
CA ARG A 183 -21.58 1.01 -2.71
C ARG A 183 -20.61 1.25 -1.56
N VAL A 184 -19.80 2.30 -1.70
CA VAL A 184 -18.73 2.65 -0.76
C VAL A 184 -19.24 3.51 0.41
N TYR A 185 -18.98 3.06 1.63
CA TYR A 185 -19.05 3.80 2.87
C TYR A 185 -17.65 3.97 3.44
N ALA A 186 -17.37 5.06 4.14
CA ALA A 186 -16.06 5.26 4.74
C ALA A 186 -16.13 5.88 6.14
N SER A 187 -15.14 5.61 6.98
CA SER A 187 -15.04 6.20 8.31
C SER A 187 -13.70 6.92 8.52
N SER A 188 -13.72 8.01 9.29
CA SER A 188 -12.48 8.63 9.79
C SER A 188 -12.77 9.50 11.01
N ARG A 189 -11.79 9.64 11.90
CA ARG A 189 -11.85 10.59 13.02
C ARG A 189 -11.74 12.04 12.56
N SER A 190 -11.10 12.30 11.42
CA SER A 190 -10.90 13.64 10.87
C SER A 190 -12.03 14.03 9.91
N GLU A 191 -12.65 15.17 10.16
CA GLU A 191 -13.69 15.73 9.28
C GLU A 191 -13.16 16.06 7.89
N ALA A 192 -11.96 16.66 7.80
CA ALA A 192 -11.31 16.94 6.52
C ALA A 192 -11.08 15.67 5.71
N LYS A 193 -10.67 14.56 6.35
CA LYS A 193 -10.47 13.27 5.68
C LYS A 193 -11.77 12.62 5.24
N ARG A 194 -12.87 12.83 5.98
CA ARG A 194 -14.22 12.43 5.56
C ARG A 194 -14.69 13.23 4.33
N ALA A 195 -14.46 14.53 4.31
CA ALA A 195 -14.79 15.36 3.14
C ALA A 195 -14.04 14.89 1.88
N ARG A 196 -12.73 14.63 2.00
CA ARG A 196 -11.93 14.05 0.89
C ARG A 196 -12.42 12.67 0.46
N ALA A 197 -12.91 11.83 1.39
CA ALA A 197 -13.48 10.54 1.03
C ALA A 197 -14.71 10.68 0.12
N LEU A 198 -15.56 11.68 0.35
CA LEU A 198 -16.73 11.97 -0.51
C LEU A 198 -16.28 12.40 -1.92
N GLU A 199 -15.28 13.26 -2.02
CA GLU A 199 -14.72 13.70 -3.30
C GLU A 199 -14.10 12.54 -4.11
N LEU A 200 -13.46 11.58 -3.43
CA LEU A 200 -12.97 10.33 -4.04
C LEU A 200 -14.11 9.37 -4.45
N GLY A 201 -15.33 9.66 -4.03
CA GLY A 201 -16.53 8.95 -4.42
C GLY A 201 -17.13 8.05 -3.35
N ALA A 202 -16.73 8.13 -2.07
CA ALA A 202 -17.54 7.52 -1.01
C ALA A 202 -18.99 8.02 -1.10
N HIS A 203 -19.97 7.14 -0.96
CA HIS A 203 -21.38 7.53 -1.00
C HIS A 203 -21.79 8.26 0.27
N GLU A 204 -21.33 7.75 1.42
CA GLU A 204 -21.61 8.32 2.73
C GLU A 204 -20.39 8.09 3.63
N VAL A 205 -20.17 9.02 4.57
CA VAL A 205 -19.01 9.05 5.46
C VAL A 205 -19.44 9.24 6.91
N PHE A 206 -18.73 8.59 7.82
CA PHE A 206 -19.10 8.55 9.24
C PHE A 206 -17.92 8.84 10.14
N ALA A 207 -18.20 9.35 11.34
CA ALA A 207 -17.19 9.39 12.39
C ALA A 207 -16.76 7.96 12.76
N THR A 208 -15.53 7.80 13.26
CA THR A 208 -15.05 6.49 13.71
C THR A 208 -15.97 5.92 14.80
N GLY A 209 -16.49 4.70 14.57
CA GLY A 209 -17.39 4.01 15.51
C GLY A 209 -18.86 4.40 15.41
N GLU A 210 -19.21 5.39 14.59
CA GLU A 210 -20.59 5.79 14.35
C GLU A 210 -21.37 4.68 13.63
N ARG A 211 -22.60 4.42 14.08
CA ARG A 211 -23.42 3.34 13.55
C ARG A 211 -23.88 3.64 12.12
N LEU A 212 -23.51 2.79 11.18
CA LEU A 212 -23.99 2.85 9.81
C LEU A 212 -25.52 2.63 9.72
N PRO A 213 -26.21 3.27 8.76
CA PRO A 213 -27.64 3.08 8.52
C PRO A 213 -27.95 1.70 7.94
N VAL A 214 -26.96 1.02 7.35
CA VAL A 214 -27.07 -0.30 6.76
C VAL A 214 -26.05 -1.27 7.35
N LYS A 215 -26.27 -2.57 7.12
CA LYS A 215 -25.23 -3.58 7.27
C LYS A 215 -24.54 -3.80 5.93
N VAL A 216 -23.21 -3.81 5.92
CA VAL A 216 -22.41 -3.91 4.68
C VAL A 216 -22.01 -5.35 4.37
N ASP A 217 -21.74 -5.64 3.09
CA ASP A 217 -21.25 -6.94 2.62
C ASP A 217 -19.82 -7.20 3.07
N ALA A 218 -18.97 -6.16 3.03
CA ALA A 218 -17.59 -6.26 3.46
C ALA A 218 -17.06 -5.03 4.19
N VAL A 219 -16.04 -5.25 5.01
CA VAL A 219 -15.24 -4.18 5.63
C VAL A 219 -13.79 -4.33 5.20
N MET A 220 -13.17 -3.23 4.77
CA MET A 220 -11.75 -3.14 4.46
C MET A 220 -11.05 -2.50 5.66
N GLU A 221 -10.27 -3.32 6.36
CA GLU A 221 -9.69 -3.00 7.66
C GLU A 221 -8.17 -2.83 7.56
N THR A 222 -7.69 -1.66 7.96
CA THR A 222 -6.25 -1.32 8.01
C THR A 222 -5.84 -0.72 9.36
N VAL A 223 -6.81 -0.42 10.24
CA VAL A 223 -6.59 0.28 11.50
C VAL A 223 -6.36 -0.73 12.62
N GLY A 224 -7.17 -1.77 12.74
CA GLY A 224 -6.99 -2.83 13.75
C GLY A 224 -7.73 -2.55 15.06
N GLN A 225 -7.03 -2.61 16.20
CA GLN A 225 -7.63 -2.58 17.56
C GLN A 225 -8.74 -1.53 17.74
N ALA A 226 -8.53 -0.29 17.31
CA ALA A 226 -9.44 0.83 17.56
C ALA A 226 -10.77 0.74 16.79
N THR A 227 -10.83 -0.02 15.70
CA THR A 227 -12.03 -0.13 14.83
C THR A 227 -12.61 -1.53 14.78
N TRP A 228 -11.91 -2.54 15.31
CA TRP A 228 -12.26 -3.96 15.16
C TRP A 228 -13.72 -4.27 15.50
N THR A 229 -14.17 -3.89 16.71
CA THR A 229 -15.55 -4.11 17.15
C THR A 229 -16.57 -3.42 16.24
N HIS A 230 -16.27 -2.20 15.78
CA HIS A 230 -17.12 -1.48 14.84
C HIS A 230 -17.20 -2.20 13.48
N SER A 231 -16.06 -2.67 12.96
CA SER A 231 -15.97 -3.44 11.72
C SER A 231 -16.82 -4.72 11.77
N ILE A 232 -16.68 -5.53 12.83
CA ILE A 232 -17.47 -6.76 13.02
C ILE A 232 -18.96 -6.44 13.17
N ARG A 233 -19.31 -5.33 13.84
CA ARG A 233 -20.71 -4.93 14.02
C ARG A 233 -21.33 -4.34 12.76
N ALA A 234 -20.57 -3.77 11.84
CA ALA A 234 -21.06 -3.19 10.60
C ALA A 234 -21.52 -4.23 9.57
N LEU A 235 -21.05 -5.49 9.68
CA LEU A 235 -21.33 -6.54 8.72
C LEU A 235 -22.77 -7.09 8.78
N ARG A 236 -23.29 -7.49 7.61
CA ARG A 236 -24.47 -8.34 7.50
C ARG A 236 -24.11 -9.81 7.81
N PRO A 237 -25.09 -10.69 8.11
CA PRO A 237 -24.83 -12.14 8.15
C PRO A 237 -24.18 -12.63 6.85
N GLY A 238 -23.16 -13.49 6.98
CA GLY A 238 -22.33 -13.96 5.87
C GLY A 238 -21.33 -12.94 5.33
N GLY A 239 -21.23 -11.74 5.93
CA GLY A 239 -20.29 -10.70 5.51
C GLY A 239 -18.83 -11.02 5.85
N ARG A 240 -17.91 -10.22 5.30
CA ARG A 240 -16.46 -10.47 5.42
C ARG A 240 -15.68 -9.22 5.81
N ILE A 241 -14.70 -9.39 6.69
CA ILE A 241 -13.67 -8.39 6.95
C ILE A 241 -12.39 -8.83 6.25
N VAL A 242 -11.80 -7.92 5.46
CA VAL A 242 -10.49 -8.11 4.85
C VAL A 242 -9.51 -7.20 5.57
N ILE A 243 -8.52 -7.78 6.23
CA ILE A 243 -7.54 -7.05 7.05
C ILE A 243 -6.17 -7.04 6.38
N ALA A 244 -5.59 -5.85 6.22
CA ALA A 244 -4.26 -5.65 5.63
C ALA A 244 -3.29 -4.85 6.51
N GLY A 245 -3.72 -4.47 7.71
CA GLY A 245 -2.87 -3.72 8.64
C GLY A 245 -3.54 -3.54 10.01
N THR A 246 -2.71 -3.17 10.98
CA THR A 246 -3.12 -2.97 12.38
C THR A 246 -2.48 -1.69 12.93
N THR A 247 -2.66 -0.56 12.25
CA THR A 247 -2.03 0.73 12.59
C THR A 247 -2.22 1.15 14.06
N SER A 248 -3.40 0.92 14.64
CA SER A 248 -3.69 1.26 16.04
C SER A 248 -3.29 0.16 17.04
N GLY A 249 -2.79 -0.98 16.57
CA GLY A 249 -2.42 -2.12 17.39
C GLY A 249 -3.04 -3.45 16.92
N PRO A 250 -2.33 -4.58 17.09
CA PRO A 250 -2.77 -5.89 16.61
C PRO A 250 -3.68 -6.65 17.61
N LYS A 251 -3.96 -6.08 18.78
CA LYS A 251 -4.68 -6.77 19.87
C LYS A 251 -6.04 -6.12 20.10
N PRO A 252 -7.14 -6.61 19.49
CA PRO A 252 -8.47 -6.10 19.81
C PRO A 252 -8.83 -6.44 21.26
N ASP A 253 -9.60 -5.55 21.90
CA ASP A 253 -10.06 -5.76 23.29
C ASP A 253 -11.03 -6.95 23.40
N ASP A 254 -11.84 -7.16 22.37
CA ASP A 254 -12.68 -8.33 22.18
C ASP A 254 -12.56 -8.79 20.72
N ALA A 255 -12.24 -10.07 20.50
CA ALA A 255 -12.18 -10.67 19.17
C ALA A 255 -13.57 -10.81 18.52
N GLU A 256 -14.67 -10.69 19.28
CA GLU A 256 -16.06 -10.82 18.83
C GLU A 256 -16.39 -12.21 18.26
N LEU A 257 -15.75 -13.26 18.79
CA LEU A 257 -15.86 -14.64 18.29
C LEU A 257 -17.31 -15.14 18.22
N THR A 258 -18.12 -14.83 19.25
CA THR A 258 -19.54 -15.22 19.30
C THR A 258 -20.31 -14.65 18.12
N ARG A 259 -20.06 -13.39 17.77
CA ARG A 259 -20.72 -12.74 16.63
C ARG A 259 -20.20 -13.30 15.31
N ILE A 260 -18.90 -13.55 15.21
CA ILE A 260 -18.26 -14.12 14.02
C ILE A 260 -18.88 -15.47 13.67
N PHE A 261 -18.89 -16.44 14.60
CA PHE A 261 -19.39 -17.78 14.27
C PHE A 261 -20.92 -17.78 14.08
N PHE A 262 -21.66 -17.02 14.90
CA PHE A 262 -23.12 -17.05 14.85
C PHE A 262 -23.69 -16.39 13.60
N LEU A 263 -23.07 -15.29 13.14
CA LEU A 263 -23.47 -14.61 11.90
C LEU A 263 -22.71 -15.12 10.67
N GLN A 264 -21.90 -16.18 10.83
CA GLN A 264 -21.10 -16.80 9.76
C GLN A 264 -20.22 -15.78 9.03
N LEU A 265 -19.58 -14.88 9.79
CA LEU A 265 -18.68 -13.87 9.23
C LEU A 265 -17.34 -14.50 8.87
N SER A 266 -16.67 -13.93 7.86
CA SER A 266 -15.31 -14.32 7.47
C SER A 266 -14.30 -13.25 7.88
N VAL A 267 -13.17 -13.66 8.47
CA VAL A 267 -12.01 -12.80 8.74
C VAL A 267 -10.87 -13.23 7.83
N ILE A 268 -10.45 -12.35 6.92
CA ILE A 268 -9.54 -12.69 5.81
C ILE A 268 -8.32 -11.79 5.85
N GLY A 269 -7.13 -12.38 6.04
CA GLY A 269 -5.86 -11.65 5.90
C GLY A 269 -5.54 -11.33 4.44
N SER A 270 -4.93 -10.16 4.20
CA SER A 270 -4.41 -9.75 2.90
C SER A 270 -3.08 -9.01 3.10
N THR A 271 -2.11 -9.24 2.22
CA THR A 271 -0.80 -8.57 2.26
C THR A 271 -0.31 -8.39 0.84
N MET A 272 0.11 -7.17 0.50
CA MET A 272 0.63 -6.81 -0.83
C MET A 272 -0.31 -7.27 -1.96
N GLY A 273 0.27 -7.78 -3.05
CA GLY A 273 -0.38 -8.56 -4.09
C GLY A 273 0.64 -9.17 -5.03
N THR A 274 0.18 -10.01 -5.94
CA THR A 274 1.04 -10.66 -6.93
C THR A 274 1.42 -9.69 -8.06
N ARG A 275 2.44 -10.02 -8.84
CA ARG A 275 2.83 -9.29 -10.03
C ARG A 275 1.69 -9.24 -11.05
N ASP A 276 0.95 -10.33 -11.19
CA ASP A 276 -0.19 -10.41 -12.11
C ASP A 276 -1.39 -9.60 -11.61
N GLU A 277 -1.57 -9.48 -10.30
CA GLU A 277 -2.53 -8.55 -9.71
C GLU A 277 -2.12 -7.09 -9.94
N LEU A 278 -0.82 -6.77 -9.91
CA LEU A 278 -0.33 -5.42 -10.25
C LEU A 278 -0.57 -5.10 -11.73
N ASP A 279 -0.31 -6.05 -12.62
CA ASP A 279 -0.64 -5.93 -14.04
C ASP A 279 -2.14 -5.69 -14.26
N SER A 280 -2.98 -6.48 -13.60
CA SER A 280 -4.45 -6.33 -13.66
C SER A 280 -4.91 -4.97 -13.14
N LEU A 281 -4.32 -4.48 -12.04
CA LEU A 281 -4.59 -3.14 -11.50
C LEU A 281 -4.20 -2.06 -12.50
N VAL A 282 -3.01 -2.16 -13.10
CA VAL A 282 -2.52 -1.23 -14.12
C VAL A 282 -3.49 -1.17 -15.31
N GLN A 283 -3.95 -2.33 -15.81
CA GLN A 283 -4.93 -2.41 -16.90
C GLN A 283 -6.30 -1.83 -16.51
N MET A 284 -6.72 -2.02 -15.25
CA MET A 284 -7.96 -1.43 -14.73
C MET A 284 -7.90 0.09 -14.74
N LEU A 285 -6.80 0.71 -14.28
CA LEU A 285 -6.64 2.17 -14.29
C LEU A 285 -6.60 2.73 -15.72
N HIS A 286 -5.93 2.03 -16.63
CA HIS A 286 -5.90 2.41 -18.04
C HIS A 286 -7.32 2.37 -18.65
N SER A 287 -8.05 1.28 -18.43
CA SER A 287 -9.39 1.06 -19.01
C SER A 287 -10.47 1.98 -18.42
N THR A 288 -10.39 2.27 -17.12
CA THR A 288 -11.42 3.06 -16.41
C THR A 288 -11.11 4.56 -16.39
N GLY A 289 -9.88 4.97 -16.72
CA GLY A 289 -9.44 6.34 -16.51
C GLY A 289 -9.21 6.70 -15.04
N THR A 290 -9.33 5.74 -14.11
CA THR A 290 -9.09 5.95 -12.69
C THR A 290 -7.64 6.36 -12.44
N ARG A 291 -7.40 7.31 -11.52
CA ARG A 291 -6.05 7.79 -11.17
C ARG A 291 -5.82 7.84 -9.66
N PRO A 292 -4.57 7.62 -9.21
CA PRO A 292 -4.20 7.79 -7.81
C PRO A 292 -4.36 9.21 -7.28
N LEU A 293 -4.80 9.32 -6.03
CA LEU A 293 -4.74 10.59 -5.31
C LEU A 293 -3.31 10.81 -4.80
N VAL A 294 -2.61 11.74 -5.43
CA VAL A 294 -1.29 12.21 -5.00
C VAL A 294 -1.49 13.40 -4.05
N HIS A 295 -1.02 13.26 -2.82
CA HIS A 295 -1.05 14.31 -1.81
C HIS A 295 0.01 15.38 -2.11
N ALA A 296 1.23 14.92 -2.39
CA ALA A 296 2.39 15.77 -2.62
C ALA A 296 3.37 15.07 -3.57
N GLU A 297 3.95 15.87 -4.46
CA GLU A 297 5.10 15.51 -5.27
C GLU A 297 6.29 16.32 -4.78
N LEU A 298 7.34 15.64 -4.33
CA LEU A 298 8.52 16.24 -3.74
C LEU A 298 9.76 15.76 -4.50
N PRO A 299 10.79 16.61 -4.69
CA PRO A 299 12.10 16.11 -5.11
C PRO A 299 12.63 15.08 -4.10
N LEU A 300 13.38 14.07 -4.55
CA LEU A 300 13.96 13.06 -3.66
C LEU A 300 14.80 13.69 -2.53
N ASP A 301 15.45 14.82 -2.79
CA ASP A 301 16.25 15.55 -1.80
C ASP A 301 15.43 16.07 -0.60
N GLN A 302 14.11 16.21 -0.78
CA GLN A 302 13.16 16.61 0.25
C GLN A 302 12.48 15.41 0.93
N ALA A 303 13.06 14.20 0.82
CA ALA A 303 12.47 13.00 1.39
C ALA A 303 12.20 13.12 2.88
N ARG A 304 13.08 13.79 3.63
CA ARG A 304 12.87 14.03 5.07
C ARG A 304 11.54 14.70 5.39
N ASP A 305 11.11 15.66 4.56
CA ASP A 305 9.83 16.36 4.74
C ASP A 305 8.65 15.43 4.41
N GLY A 306 8.77 14.60 3.38
CA GLY A 306 7.76 13.58 3.05
C GLY A 306 7.58 12.54 4.15
N PHE A 307 8.68 12.06 4.74
CA PHE A 307 8.62 11.15 5.88
C PHE A 307 8.00 11.82 7.12
N ALA A 308 8.33 13.09 7.40
CA ALA A 308 7.71 13.85 8.49
C ALA A 308 6.19 13.96 8.31
N GLN A 309 5.70 14.35 7.13
CA GLN A 309 4.26 14.40 6.82
C GLN A 309 3.56 13.05 7.00
N MET A 310 4.24 11.95 6.68
CA MET A 310 3.70 10.61 6.91
C MET A 310 3.59 10.27 8.40
N ILE A 311 4.62 10.60 9.19
CA ILE A 311 4.67 10.36 10.64
C ILE A 311 3.59 11.17 11.37
N ASP A 312 3.44 12.44 11.02
CA ASP A 312 2.45 13.34 11.63
C ASP A 312 1.01 12.97 11.23
N GLY A 313 0.86 12.28 10.10
CA GLY A 313 -0.43 11.85 9.58
C GLY A 313 -1.19 12.95 8.85
N ASP A 314 -0.51 14.03 8.46
CA ASP A 314 -1.05 15.24 7.81
C ASP A 314 -1.16 15.11 6.28
N HIS A 315 -1.31 13.89 5.78
CA HIS A 315 -1.50 13.60 4.37
C HIS A 315 -2.86 12.94 4.07
N VAL A 316 -3.33 13.12 2.84
CA VAL A 316 -4.45 12.39 2.25
C VAL A 316 -4.05 11.88 0.88
N GLY A 317 -3.86 10.56 0.74
CA GLY A 317 -3.36 9.94 -0.49
C GLY A 317 -1.89 9.53 -0.40
N LYS A 318 -1.17 9.59 -1.53
CA LYS A 318 0.23 9.17 -1.64
C LYS A 318 1.18 10.37 -1.67
N ILE A 319 2.31 10.26 -0.99
CA ILE A 319 3.46 11.17 -1.14
C ILE A 319 4.41 10.51 -2.13
N VAL A 320 4.84 11.23 -3.15
CA VAL A 320 5.69 10.72 -4.22
C VAL A 320 6.96 11.55 -4.34
N PHE A 321 8.09 10.87 -4.48
CA PHE A 321 9.38 11.47 -4.76
C PHE A 321 9.69 11.42 -6.26
N THR A 322 10.10 12.54 -6.84
CA THR A 322 10.53 12.66 -8.24
C THR A 322 12.06 12.73 -8.33
N LEU A 323 12.66 12.11 -9.36
CA LEU A 323 14.11 11.97 -9.54
C LEU A 323 14.65 12.59 -10.83
#